data_AF-A0A443QBJ4-F1
#
_entry.id   AF-A0A443QBJ4-F1
#
_cell.length_a   1.000
_cell.length_b   1.000
_cell.length_c   1.000
_cell.angle_alpha   90.00
_cell.angle_beta   90.00
_cell.angle_gamma   90.00
#
_symmetry.space_group_name_H-M   'P 1'
#
loop_
_entity.id
_entity.type
_entity.pdbx_description
1 polymer ?
#
loop_
_entity_poly.entity_id
_entity_poly.type
_entity_poly.pdbx_seq_one_letter_code
_entity_poly.pdbx_strand_id
1 'polypeptide(L)'
;TGFGGYWGNKGAVSIRFSINHCSICIVNSHLAAHDHQLQQRINDYNTIIDNLKFTNKQTNRIILHDYIFWCGDLNFRLEELLATEIEELITKANEAGDGKMKQYYIDELLRKDQLS
;
A
#
# COMPACT_ATOMS: atom_id res chain seq x y z
N THR A 1 -2.10 -14.22 0.43
CA THR A 1 -0.67 -14.55 0.36
C THR A 1 -0.50 -15.98 -0.13
N GLY A 2 0.52 -16.26 -0.95
CA GLY A 2 0.89 -17.51 -1.66
C GLY A 2 0.05 -18.79 -1.45
N PHE A 3 -0.27 -19.50 -2.55
CA PHE A 3 -1.00 -20.78 -2.59
C PHE A 3 -0.86 -21.61 -1.28
N GLY A 4 -1.88 -21.56 -0.43
CA GLY A 4 -1.98 -22.36 0.80
C GLY A 4 -1.18 -21.90 2.02
N GLY A 5 -0.56 -20.72 2.02
CA GLY A 5 0.16 -20.18 3.19
C GLY A 5 1.53 -20.84 3.49
N TYR A 6 1.96 -21.80 2.67
CA TYR A 6 3.22 -22.53 2.89
C TYR A 6 4.39 -22.02 2.04
N TRP A 7 4.13 -21.40 0.87
CA TRP A 7 5.20 -20.95 -0.04
C TRP A 7 4.88 -19.58 -0.63
N GLY A 8 5.68 -18.58 -0.24
CA GLY A 8 5.65 -17.23 -0.80
C GLY A 8 6.34 -16.24 0.13
N ASN A 9 7.41 -15.62 -0.34
CA ASN A 9 8.12 -14.49 0.30
C ASN A 9 7.29 -13.19 0.39
N LYS A 10 5.97 -13.28 0.23
CA LYS A 10 5.01 -12.17 0.16
C LYS A 10 3.96 -12.35 1.25
N GLY A 11 3.86 -11.37 2.14
CA GLY A 11 3.01 -11.40 3.32
C GLY A 11 3.17 -10.14 4.16
N ALA A 12 2.68 -10.16 5.40
CA ALA A 12 2.78 -9.04 6.31
C ALA A 12 3.30 -9.46 7.68
N VAL A 13 4.05 -8.55 8.29
CA VAL A 13 4.44 -8.59 9.70
C VAL A 13 3.82 -7.39 10.37
N SER A 14 3.39 -7.53 11.62
CA SER A 14 2.86 -6.40 12.37
C SER A 14 3.34 -6.39 13.81
N ILE A 15 3.38 -5.20 14.38
CA ILE A 15 3.60 -4.97 15.80
C ILE A 15 2.45 -4.15 16.36
N ARG A 16 2.07 -4.48 17.59
CA ARG A 16 0.98 -3.86 18.33
C ARG A 16 1.48 -3.48 19.71
N PHE A 17 1.22 -2.24 20.12
CA PHE A 17 1.56 -1.73 21.43
C PHE A 17 0.61 -0.62 21.85
N SER A 18 0.73 -0.16 23.11
CA SER A 18 -0.08 0.94 23.64
C SER A 18 0.83 2.03 24.20
N ILE A 19 0.54 3.29 23.89
CA ILE A 19 1.19 4.48 24.47
C ILE A 19 0.10 5.36 25.07
N ASN A 20 0.18 5.68 26.36
CA ASN A 20 -0.75 6.59 27.06
C ASN A 20 -2.23 6.34 26.72
N HIS A 21 -2.64 5.07 26.78
CA HIS A 21 -3.99 4.58 26.45
C HIS A 21 -4.36 4.54 24.97
N CYS A 22 -3.53 5.04 24.06
CA CYS A 22 -3.71 4.87 22.63
C CYS A 22 -3.11 3.53 22.18
N SER A 23 -3.92 2.71 21.52
CA SER A 23 -3.50 1.49 20.86
C SER A 23 -3.00 1.77 19.45
N ILE A 24 -1.81 1.26 19.14
CA ILE A 24 -1.12 1.49 17.86
C ILE A 24 -0.80 0.14 17.24
N CYS A 25 -1.14 -0.01 15.96
CA CYS A 25 -0.73 -1.12 15.11
C CYS A 25 0.12 -0.60 13.96
N ILE A 26 1.27 -1.22 13.74
CA ILE A 26 2.11 -0.96 12.57
C ILE A 26 2.17 -2.25 11.76
N VAL A 27 1.76 -2.20 10.50
CA VAL A 27 1.74 -3.30 9.55
C VAL A 27 2.74 -3.00 8.45
N ASN A 28 3.73 -3.88 8.26
CA ASN A 28 4.63 -3.86 7.11
C ASN A 28 4.27 -5.04 6.19
N SER A 29 3.95 -4.77 4.92
CA SER A 29 3.53 -5.80 3.96
C SER A 29 4.31 -5.73 2.65
N HIS A 30 4.52 -6.89 2.05
CA HIS A 30 5.00 -7.05 0.68
C HIS A 30 3.94 -7.82 -0.13
N LEU A 31 3.19 -7.11 -0.98
CA LEU A 31 2.04 -7.66 -1.70
C LEU A 31 2.43 -8.24 -3.08
N ALA A 32 1.46 -8.80 -3.80
CA ALA A 32 1.68 -9.34 -5.14
C ALA A 32 2.26 -8.32 -6.14
N ALA A 33 3.50 -8.58 -6.56
CA ALA A 33 4.16 -7.91 -7.69
C ALA A 33 3.54 -8.23 -9.06
N HIS A 34 3.99 -7.48 -10.08
CA HIS A 34 3.54 -7.43 -11.48
C HIS A 34 2.30 -6.56 -11.72
N ASP A 35 2.24 -5.95 -12.89
CA ASP A 35 1.34 -4.82 -13.16
C ASP A 35 -0.13 -5.25 -13.14
N HIS A 36 -0.45 -6.38 -13.75
CA HIS A 36 -1.81 -6.94 -13.87
C HIS A 36 -2.34 -7.62 -12.58
N GLN A 37 -1.63 -7.52 -11.45
CA GLN A 37 -1.96 -8.22 -10.21
C GLN A 37 -2.74 -7.36 -9.19
N LEU A 38 -3.48 -6.32 -9.64
CA LEU A 38 -4.26 -5.46 -8.76
C LEU A 38 -5.22 -6.24 -7.87
N GLN A 39 -6.03 -7.12 -8.47
CA GLN A 39 -6.99 -7.94 -7.72
C GLN A 39 -6.29 -8.86 -6.71
N GLN A 40 -5.11 -9.38 -7.04
CA GLN A 40 -4.34 -10.19 -6.10
C GLN A 40 -3.78 -9.35 -4.94
N ARG A 41 -3.35 -8.11 -5.17
CA ARG A 41 -2.94 -7.17 -4.10
C ARG A 41 -4.09 -6.87 -3.15
N ILE A 42 -5.29 -6.63 -3.69
CA ILE A 42 -6.52 -6.42 -2.90
C ILE A 42 -6.84 -7.68 -2.07
N ASN A 43 -6.75 -8.87 -2.67
CA ASN A 43 -6.95 -10.13 -1.97
C ASN A 43 -5.90 -10.36 -0.86
N ASP A 44 -4.63 -10.03 -1.11
CA ASP A 44 -3.58 -10.11 -0.10
C ASP A 44 -3.86 -9.16 1.08
N TYR A 45 -4.26 -7.91 0.81
CA TYR A 45 -4.68 -6.94 1.82
C TYR A 45 -5.83 -7.48 2.68
N ASN A 46 -6.91 -7.95 2.05
CA ASN A 46 -8.08 -8.51 2.75
C ASN A 46 -7.68 -9.73 3.62
N THR A 47 -6.85 -10.60 3.07
CA THR A 47 -6.31 -11.76 3.79
C THR A 47 -5.53 -11.34 5.06
N ILE A 48 -4.72 -10.28 4.97
CA ILE A 48 -3.96 -9.75 6.12
C ILE A 48 -4.91 -9.20 7.19
N ILE A 49 -5.91 -8.40 6.81
CA ILE A 49 -6.93 -7.87 7.74
C ILE A 49 -7.69 -8.99 8.47
N ASP A 50 -8.04 -10.05 7.74
CA ASP A 50 -8.90 -11.11 8.26
C ASP A 50 -8.14 -12.13 9.09
N ASN A 51 -6.88 -12.44 8.77
CA ASN A 51 -6.15 -13.53 9.40
C ASN A 51 -5.10 -13.07 10.42
N LEU A 52 -4.59 -11.84 10.32
CA LEU A 52 -3.62 -11.35 11.31
C LEU A 52 -4.36 -10.98 12.61
N LYS A 53 -4.04 -11.70 13.70
CA LYS A 53 -4.64 -11.51 15.02
C LYS A 53 -3.61 -11.27 16.10
N PHE A 54 -3.99 -10.48 17.10
CA PHE A 54 -3.21 -10.26 18.30
C PHE A 54 -3.87 -10.96 19.50
N THR A 55 -3.07 -11.29 20.51
CA THR A 55 -3.55 -11.96 21.73
C THR A 55 -4.36 -11.05 22.67
N ASN A 56 -4.26 -9.73 22.50
CA ASN A 56 -5.01 -8.78 23.32
C ASN A 56 -6.49 -8.74 22.93
N LYS A 57 -7.38 -8.97 23.89
CA LYS A 57 -8.83 -9.10 23.64
C LYS A 57 -9.50 -7.83 23.09
N GLN A 58 -9.04 -6.64 23.46
CA GLN A 58 -9.64 -5.37 23.02
C GLN A 58 -9.17 -4.99 21.61
N THR A 59 -7.90 -5.27 21.30
CA THR A 59 -7.22 -4.89 20.07
C THR A 59 -6.76 -6.15 19.31
N ASN A 60 -7.62 -7.17 19.25
CA ASN A 60 -7.27 -8.49 18.69
C ASN A 60 -7.20 -8.50 17.16
N ARG A 61 -7.64 -7.44 16.49
CA ARG A 61 -7.62 -7.24 15.04
C ARG A 61 -6.95 -5.91 14.71
N ILE A 62 -6.33 -5.82 13.53
CA ILE A 62 -5.70 -4.59 13.04
C ILE A 62 -6.67 -3.40 13.12
N ILE A 63 -7.90 -3.56 12.59
CA ILE A 63 -8.91 -2.49 12.53
C ILE A 63 -9.44 -1.99 13.87
N LEU A 64 -9.10 -2.64 14.99
CA LEU A 64 -9.58 -2.27 16.33
C LEU A 64 -8.60 -1.37 17.09
N HIS A 65 -7.51 -0.93 16.45
CA HIS A 65 -6.55 -0.02 17.06
C HIS A 65 -6.96 1.43 16.80
N ASP A 66 -6.62 2.32 17.74
CA ASP A 66 -6.88 3.76 17.61
C ASP A 66 -6.09 4.37 16.44
N TYR A 67 -4.85 3.90 16.25
CA TYR A 67 -4.00 4.28 15.13
C TYR A 67 -3.44 3.06 14.41
N ILE A 68 -3.52 3.09 13.08
CA ILE A 68 -3.00 2.03 12.20
C ILE A 68 -2.07 2.69 11.18
N PHE A 69 -0.82 2.23 11.18
CA PHE A 69 0.15 2.58 10.14
C PHE A 69 0.36 1.36 9.26
N TRP A 70 0.10 1.51 7.96
CA TRP A 70 0.33 0.45 6.99
C TRP A 70 1.36 0.89 5.96
N CYS A 71 2.45 0.13 5.85
CA CYS A 71 3.57 0.45 4.97
C CYS A 71 4.20 -0.81 4.36
N GLY A 72 5.26 -0.62 3.57
CA GLY A 72 6.02 -1.68 2.90
C GLY A 72 5.98 -1.58 1.39
N ASP A 73 6.40 -2.65 0.71
CA ASP A 73 6.30 -2.76 -0.74
C ASP A 73 4.90 -3.24 -1.16
N LEU A 74 3.98 -2.29 -1.25
CA LEU A 74 2.58 -2.55 -1.59
C LEU A 74 2.39 -2.95 -3.06
N ASN A 75 3.37 -2.70 -3.92
CA ASN A 75 3.37 -3.06 -5.34
C ASN A 75 2.20 -2.51 -6.20
N PHE A 76 1.44 -1.51 -5.73
CA PHE A 76 0.49 -0.78 -6.57
C PHE A 76 1.24 -0.01 -7.67
N ARG A 77 0.64 0.05 -8.86
CA ARG A 77 1.24 0.61 -10.07
C ARG A 77 0.36 1.73 -10.63
N LEU A 78 0.89 2.45 -11.62
CA LEU A 78 0.08 3.32 -12.46
C LEU A 78 -0.58 2.47 -13.56
N GLU A 79 -1.88 2.63 -13.76
CA GLU A 79 -2.64 1.94 -14.80
C GLU A 79 -2.56 2.67 -16.14
N GLU A 80 -2.66 1.91 -17.23
CA GLU A 80 -2.87 2.46 -18.59
C GLU A 80 -1.80 3.46 -19.06
N LEU A 81 -0.60 3.44 -18.48
CA LEU A 81 0.53 4.25 -18.90
C LEU A 81 1.74 3.35 -19.22
N LEU A 82 2.35 3.60 -20.37
CA LEU A 82 3.66 3.06 -20.72
C LEU A 82 4.74 3.77 -19.90
N ALA A 83 5.86 3.06 -19.67
CA ALA A 83 7.01 3.63 -18.98
C ALA A 83 7.48 4.95 -19.62
N THR A 84 7.46 5.03 -20.95
CA THR A 84 7.82 6.26 -21.70
C THR A 84 6.88 7.43 -21.41
N GLU A 85 5.58 7.18 -21.26
CA GLU A 85 4.60 8.22 -20.96
C GLU A 85 4.77 8.75 -19.53
N ILE A 86 5.08 7.85 -18.59
CA ILE A 86 5.41 8.19 -17.21
C ILE A 86 6.69 9.04 -17.17
N GLU A 87 7.73 8.62 -17.87
CA GLU A 87 9.01 9.35 -17.96
C GLU A 87 8.83 10.74 -18.55
N GLU A 88 8.00 10.89 -19.59
CA GLU A 88 7.67 12.18 -20.18
C GLU A 88 6.94 13.10 -19.20
N LEU A 89 5.92 12.59 -18.50
CA LEU A 89 5.16 13.37 -17.51
C LEU A 89 6.05 13.82 -16.34
N ILE A 90 6.92 12.94 -15.84
CA ILE A 90 7.89 13.27 -14.79
C ILE A 90 8.87 14.34 -15.29
N THR A 91 9.37 14.22 -16.53
CA THR A 91 10.29 15.21 -17.11
C THR A 91 9.63 16.58 -17.19
N LYS A 92 8.41 16.65 -17.73
CA LYS A 92 7.63 17.90 -17.80
C LYS A 92 7.34 18.48 -16.41
N ALA A 93 7.05 17.64 -15.42
CA ALA A 93 6.84 18.06 -14.04
C ALA A 93 8.10 18.70 -13.42
N ASN A 94 9.27 18.14 -13.70
CA ASN A 94 10.54 18.66 -13.22
C ASN A 94 10.94 19.97 -13.92
N GLU A 95 10.71 20.08 -15.23
CA GLU A 95 10.98 21.31 -16.00
C GLU A 95 10.06 22.48 -15.63
N ALA A 96 8.82 22.18 -15.26
CA ALA A 96 7.82 23.20 -14.91
C ALA A 96 8.17 24.02 -13.65
N GLY A 97 9.13 23.57 -12.83
CA GLY A 97 9.45 24.20 -11.54
C GLY A 97 8.28 24.11 -10.54
N ASP A 98 8.46 24.65 -9.33
CA ASP A 98 7.40 24.60 -8.33
C ASP A 98 6.23 25.52 -8.71
N GLY A 99 5.02 24.95 -8.78
CA GLY A 99 3.82 25.71 -9.12
C GLY A 99 2.70 24.86 -9.71
N LYS A 100 1.67 25.54 -10.20
CA LYS A 100 0.45 24.89 -10.73
C LYS A 100 0.71 23.90 -11.86
N MET A 101 1.73 24.16 -12.69
CA MET A 101 2.03 23.32 -13.84
C MET A 101 2.68 21.98 -13.44
N LYS A 102 3.62 22.00 -12.50
CA LYS A 102 4.14 20.76 -11.88
C LYS A 102 3.04 19.98 -11.20
N GLN A 103 2.15 20.65 -10.46
CA GLN A 103 1.01 19.99 -9.82
C GLN A 103 0.10 19.31 -10.86
N TYR A 104 -0.18 19.96 -11.99
CA TYR A 104 -0.98 19.38 -13.08
C TYR A 104 -0.39 18.06 -13.58
N TYR A 105 0.92 17.98 -13.85
CA TYR A 105 1.55 16.73 -14.31
C TYR A 105 1.54 15.63 -13.24
N ILE A 106 1.70 16.00 -11.97
CA ILE A 106 1.59 15.05 -10.85
C ILE A 106 0.15 14.54 -10.72
N ASP A 107 -0.86 15.42 -10.85
CA ASP A 107 -2.26 15.03 -10.79
C ASP A 107 -2.65 14.07 -11.91
N GLU A 108 -2.07 14.23 -13.11
CA GLU A 108 -2.26 13.28 -14.22
C GLU A 108 -1.73 11.89 -13.88
N LEU A 109 -0.57 11.79 -13.22
CA LEU A 109 -0.02 10.51 -12.75
C LEU A 109 -0.90 9.91 -11.64
N LEU A 110 -1.32 10.72 -10.67
CA LEU A 110 -2.14 10.27 -9.54
C LEU A 110 -3.52 9.76 -10.01
N ARG A 111 -4.11 10.33 -11.05
CA ARG A 111 -5.36 9.81 -11.65
C ARG A 111 -5.26 8.37 -12.16
N LYS A 112 -4.04 7.89 -12.38
CA LYS A 112 -3.74 6.53 -12.85
C LYS A 112 -3.22 5.63 -11.74
N ASP A 113 -3.00 6.12 -10.53
CA ASP A 113 -2.53 5.29 -9.43
C ASP A 113 -3.64 4.35 -8.95
N GLN A 114 -3.34 3.05 -8.93
CA GLN A 114 -4.24 1.98 -8.48
C GLN A 114 -4.68 2.09 -7.02
N LEU A 115 -4.00 2.91 -6.22
CA LEU A 115 -4.34 3.15 -4.82
C LEU A 115 -5.35 4.31 -4.63
N SER A 116 -5.64 5.07 -5.70
CA SER A 116 -6.43 6.31 -5.66
C SER A 116 -7.93 6.12 -5.54
#